data_AF-A0A4Q6B2L9-F1
#
_entry.id   AF-A0A4Q6B2L9-F1
#
_cell.length_a   1.000
_cell.length_b   1.000
_cell.length_c   1.000
_cell.angle_alpha   90.00
_cell.angle_beta   90.00
_cell.angle_gamma   90.00
#
_symmetry.space_group_name_H-M   'P 1'
#
loop_
_entity.id
_entity.type
_entity.pdbx_description
1 polymer ?
#
loop_
_entity_poly.entity_id
_entity_poly.type
_entity_poly.pdbx_seq_one_letter_code
_entity_poly.pdbx_strand_id
1 'polypeptide(L)'
;MPFNDLWEWDGVNWIWVFGSDTPLADANYGTKGIYVPSNVPGARNASVMIDADDSLWIFGGRGKDVAGTIGNLSDLWKFNP
;
A
#
# COMPACT_ATOMS: atom_id res chain seq x y z
N MET A 1 12.51 3.37 8.94
CA MET A 1 11.05 3.57 9.11
C MET A 1 10.38 3.09 7.85
N PRO A 2 9.16 2.54 7.90
CA PRO A 2 8.50 2.04 6.71
C PRO A 2 8.03 3.20 5.80
N PHE A 3 7.86 2.88 4.53
CA PHE A 3 7.27 3.70 3.48
C PHE A 3 6.02 2.98 2.91
N ASN A 4 5.30 3.62 2.00
CA ASN A 4 4.23 3.01 1.22
C ASN A 4 4.41 3.22 -0.29
N ASP A 5 5.65 3.48 -0.73
CA ASP A 5 6.00 3.58 -2.14
C ASP A 5 5.95 2.21 -2.83
N LEU A 6 5.36 2.20 -4.02
CA LEU A 6 5.23 1.04 -4.87
C LEU A 6 6.04 1.28 -6.14
N TRP A 7 6.95 0.34 -6.41
CA TRP A 7 7.79 0.34 -7.60
C TRP A 7 7.58 -0.95 -8.38
N GLU A 8 7.67 -0.84 -9.70
CA GLU A 8 7.66 -1.97 -10.62
C GLU A 8 8.98 -2.03 -11.38
N TRP A 9 9.48 -3.24 -11.62
CA TRP A 9 10.66 -3.46 -12.45
C TRP A 9 10.22 -3.94 -13.83
N ASP A 10 10.53 -3.17 -14.88
CA ASP A 10 10.14 -3.50 -16.26
C ASP A 10 11.15 -4.42 -16.99
N GLY A 11 12.19 -4.89 -16.28
CA GLY A 11 13.31 -5.62 -16.88
C GLY A 11 14.56 -4.77 -17.11
N VAL A 12 14.44 -3.44 -17.07
CA VAL A 12 15.50 -2.47 -17.38
C VAL A 12 15.60 -1.34 -16.35
N ASN A 13 14.47 -0.81 -15.89
CA ASN A 13 14.35 0.33 -14.98
C ASN A 13 13.37 0.01 -13.84
N TRP A 14 13.60 0.67 -12.70
CA TRP A 14 12.60 0.79 -11.65
C TRP A 14 11.67 1.95 -11.97
N ILE A 15 10.39 1.65 -12.09
CA ILE A 15 9.33 2.60 -12.41
C ILE A 15 8.55 2.91 -11.13
N TRP A 16 8.39 4.19 -10.82
CA TRP A 16 7.49 4.61 -9.74
C TRP A 16 6.05 4.37 -10.16
N VAL A 17 5.33 3.55 -9.39
CA VAL A 17 3.94 3.19 -9.69
C VAL A 17 2.99 4.02 -8.85
N PHE A 18 3.19 4.04 -7.53
CA PHE A 18 2.22 4.64 -6.61
C PHE A 18 2.82 4.87 -5.22
N GLY A 19 2.07 5.56 -4.34
CA GLY A 19 2.43 5.73 -2.94
C GLY A 19 3.21 7.01 -2.65
N SER A 20 3.87 7.05 -1.49
CA SER A 20 4.65 8.19 -1.01
C SER A 20 6.06 7.75 -0.61
N ASP A 21 7.04 8.59 -0.96
CA ASP A 21 8.44 8.49 -0.53
C ASP A 21 8.65 9.12 0.86
N THR A 22 7.58 9.52 1.54
CA THR A 22 7.63 10.09 2.88
C THR A 22 7.59 8.98 3.93
N PRO A 23 8.55 8.91 4.87
CA PRO A 23 8.51 7.93 5.95
C PRO A 23 7.24 8.09 6.79
N LEU A 24 6.65 6.97 7.22
CA LEU A 24 5.44 6.97 8.07
C LEU A 24 4.25 7.73 7.46
N ALA A 25 4.11 7.69 6.12
CA ALA A 25 2.93 8.19 5.42
C ALA A 25 1.63 7.56 5.98
N ASP A 26 0.61 8.40 6.15
CA ASP A 26 -0.71 8.01 6.62
C ASP A 26 -1.47 7.19 5.58
N ALA A 27 -2.37 6.34 6.04
CA ALA A 27 -3.28 5.62 5.15
C ALA A 27 -4.43 6.51 4.67
N ASN A 28 -4.94 6.25 3.48
CA ASN A 28 -6.21 6.78 2.99
C ASN A 28 -6.99 5.64 2.31
N TYR A 29 -8.10 5.19 2.89
CA TYR A 29 -8.88 4.06 2.32
C TYR A 29 -10.21 4.49 1.68
N GLY A 30 -10.58 5.76 1.77
CA GLY A 30 -11.88 6.23 1.30
C GLY A 30 -13.04 5.42 1.88
N THR A 31 -14.04 5.13 1.05
CA THR A 31 -15.16 4.25 1.44
C THR A 31 -14.89 2.81 1.03
N LYS A 32 -15.03 1.87 1.97
CA LYS A 32 -14.82 0.44 1.72
C LYS A 32 -15.66 -0.06 0.53
N GLY A 33 -15.01 -0.75 -0.42
CA GLY A 33 -15.65 -1.29 -1.62
C GLY A 33 -15.83 -0.28 -2.76
N ILE A 34 -15.49 0.99 -2.55
CA ILE A 34 -15.48 2.02 -3.59
C ILE A 34 -14.03 2.31 -3.96
N TYR A 35 -13.69 2.05 -5.23
CA TYR A 35 -12.38 2.42 -5.75
C TYR A 35 -12.29 3.93 -5.92
N VAL A 36 -11.21 4.53 -5.39
CA VAL A 36 -10.76 5.87 -5.75
C VAL A 36 -9.24 5.85 -5.93
N PRO A 37 -8.67 6.59 -6.90
CA PRO A 37 -7.22 6.57 -7.18
C PRO A 37 -6.34 7.04 -6.01
N SER A 38 -6.89 7.81 -5.07
CA SER A 38 -6.15 8.28 -3.89
C SER A 38 -6.10 7.25 -2.74
N ASN A 39 -6.71 6.08 -2.90
CA ASN A 39 -6.69 5.06 -1.86
C ASN A 39 -5.31 4.44 -1.75
N VAL A 40 -4.65 4.64 -0.62
CA VAL A 40 -3.28 4.21 -0.36
C VAL A 40 -3.18 3.59 1.04
N PRO A 41 -2.51 2.43 1.19
CA PRO A 41 -2.20 1.90 2.49
C PRO A 41 -1.23 2.83 3.22
N GLY A 42 -1.35 2.90 4.55
CA GLY A 42 -0.32 3.58 5.33
C GLY A 42 1.01 2.83 5.27
N ALA A 43 2.10 3.56 5.55
CA ALA A 43 3.45 3.03 5.54
C ALA A 43 3.57 1.77 6.40
N ARG A 44 4.07 0.69 5.82
CA ARG A 44 4.08 -0.64 6.46
C ARG A 44 5.24 -1.53 6.05
N ASN A 45 5.48 -2.57 6.84
CA ASN A 45 6.37 -3.68 6.52
C ASN A 45 5.74 -5.01 6.96
N ALA A 46 6.37 -6.13 6.60
CA ALA A 46 5.93 -7.49 6.98
C ALA A 46 4.47 -7.80 6.58
N SER A 47 4.02 -7.25 5.45
CA SER A 47 2.70 -7.53 4.88
C SER A 47 2.75 -8.79 4.01
N VAL A 48 1.61 -9.46 3.86
CA VAL A 48 1.47 -10.50 2.83
C VAL A 48 1.10 -9.81 1.53
N MET A 49 1.76 -10.20 0.43
CA MET A 49 1.54 -9.66 -0.91
C MET A 49 1.25 -10.81 -1.87
N ILE A 50 0.25 -10.64 -2.72
CA ILE A 50 -0.11 -11.60 -3.77
C ILE A 50 -0.36 -10.82 -5.06
N ASP A 51 0.29 -11.25 -6.13
CA ASP A 51 -0.02 -10.85 -7.48
C ASP A 51 -0.96 -11.89 -8.10
N ALA A 52 -2.17 -11.49 -8.48
CA ALA A 52 -3.18 -12.34 -9.10
C ALA A 52 -4.21 -11.51 -9.85
N ASP A 53 -4.70 -12.03 -10.98
CA ASP A 53 -5.74 -11.40 -11.82
C ASP A 53 -5.42 -9.93 -12.18
N ASP A 54 -4.19 -9.71 -12.70
CA ASP A 54 -3.64 -8.38 -13.06
C ASP A 54 -3.75 -7.37 -11.91
N SER A 55 -3.53 -7.82 -10.67
CA SER A 55 -3.72 -7.01 -9.48
C SER A 55 -2.76 -7.39 -8.37
N LEU A 56 -2.24 -6.38 -7.68
CA LEU A 56 -1.45 -6.58 -6.48
C LEU A 56 -2.33 -6.41 -5.24
N TRP A 57 -2.43 -7.46 -4.45
CA TRP A 57 -3.14 -7.48 -3.18
C TRP A 57 -2.15 -7.42 -2.02
N ILE A 58 -2.46 -6.57 -1.03
CA ILE A 58 -1.70 -6.45 0.21
C ILE A 58 -2.64 -6.70 1.38
N PHE A 59 -2.24 -7.61 2.27
CA PHE A 59 -2.97 -7.88 3.51
C PHE A 59 -2.08 -7.68 4.74
N GLY A 60 -2.61 -6.90 5.69
CA GLY A 60 -2.05 -6.73 7.03
C GLY A 60 -0.66 -6.08 7.04
N GLY A 61 0.21 -6.61 7.92
CA GLY A 61 1.55 -6.07 8.21
C GLY A 61 1.60 -5.28 9.52
N ARG A 62 2.73 -4.60 9.75
CA ARG A 62 2.89 -3.63 10.83
C ARG A 62 3.19 -2.27 10.23
N GLY A 63 2.40 -1.26 10.58
CA GLY A 63 2.46 0.03 9.93
C GLY A 63 1.56 1.07 10.58
N LYS A 64 1.39 2.19 9.89
CA LYS A 64 0.55 3.31 10.32
C LYS A 64 -0.86 3.14 9.74
N ASP A 65 -1.89 3.20 10.58
CA ASP A 65 -3.28 3.17 10.14
C ASP A 65 -3.81 4.56 9.73
N VAL A 66 -5.09 4.64 9.36
CA VAL A 66 -5.76 5.89 8.95
C VAL A 66 -5.93 6.88 10.10
N ALA A 67 -5.86 6.42 11.35
CA ALA A 67 -5.89 7.27 12.54
C ALA A 67 -4.48 7.76 12.93
N GLY A 68 -3.46 7.42 12.15
CA GLY A 68 -2.06 7.76 12.41
C GLY A 68 -1.39 6.88 13.46
N THR A 69 -2.03 5.78 13.89
CA THR A 69 -1.51 4.88 14.93
C THR A 69 -0.60 3.83 14.31
N ILE A 70 0.56 3.59 14.94
CA ILE A 70 1.49 2.54 14.52
C ILE A 70 1.17 1.24 15.25
N GLY A 71 0.86 0.18 14.51
CA GLY A 71 0.47 -1.10 15.09
C GLY A 71 0.41 -2.23 14.07
N ASN A 72 -0.09 -3.38 14.51
CA ASN A 72 -0.43 -4.48 13.60
C ASN A 72 -1.70 -4.13 12.85
N LEU A 73 -1.68 -4.40 11.55
CA LEU A 73 -2.74 -4.08 10.62
C LEU A 73 -3.44 -5.36 10.16
N SER A 74 -4.72 -5.22 9.81
CA SER A 74 -5.57 -6.30 9.28
C SER A 74 -6.42 -5.82 8.10
N ASP A 75 -6.06 -4.69 7.51
CA ASP A 75 -6.69 -4.17 6.29
C ASP A 75 -6.25 -4.97 5.06
N LEU A 76 -7.11 -4.95 4.05
CA LEU A 76 -6.86 -5.48 2.71
C LEU A 76 -6.88 -4.30 1.73
N TRP A 77 -5.81 -4.15 0.96
CA TRP A 77 -5.70 -3.16 -0.10
C TRP A 77 -5.38 -3.84 -1.42
N LYS A 78 -5.88 -3.25 -2.51
CA LYS A 78 -5.72 -3.74 -3.88
C LYS A 78 -5.19 -2.60 -4.76
N PHE A 79 -4.09 -2.85 -5.45
CA PHE A 79 -3.66 -2.06 -6.59
C PHE A 79 -4.18 -2.71 -7.87
N ASN A 80 -4.80 -1.90 -8.73
CA ASN A 80 -5.07 -2.25 -10.12
C ASN A 80 -4.16 -1.35 -10.96
N PRO A 81 -3.31 -1.92 -11.85
CA PRO A 81 -2.55 -1.16 -12.83
C PRO A 81 -3.42 -0.28 -13.74
#